data_AF-A0A120K022-F1
#
_entry.id   AF-A0A120K022-F1
#
_cell.length_a   1.000
_cell.length_b   1.000
_cell.length_c   1.000
_cell.angle_alpha   90.00
_cell.angle_beta   90.00
_cell.angle_gamma   90.00
#
_symmetry.space_group_name_H-M   'P 1'
#
loop_
_entity.id
_entity.type
_entity.pdbx_description
1 polymer ?
#
loop_
_entity_poly.entity_id
_entity_poly.type
_entity_poly.pdbx_seq_one_letter_code
_entity_poly.pdbx_strand_id
1 'polypeptide(L)'
;MGFFDRFKKSKWQHGDWKERMLEVQKLDNPEKLAEIAKNDTNKKVRLAAIEKISDKSVLTDLAKNDSNKTVRLAAIEKISDKTVLTDLAKNDSNKTIRSAAGKRISDFE
;
A
#
# COMPACT_ATOMS: atom_id res chain seq x y z
N MET A 1 -26.28 -5.77 -5.97
CA MET A 1 -25.99 -5.81 -7.41
C MET A 1 -24.49 -5.67 -7.61
N GLY A 2 -23.83 -6.75 -8.03
CA GLY A 2 -22.38 -6.80 -8.24
C GLY A 2 -21.98 -6.08 -9.51
N PHE A 3 -21.17 -5.02 -9.37
CA PHE A 3 -20.62 -4.20 -10.46
C PHE A 3 -19.24 -4.70 -10.95
N PHE A 4 -18.88 -5.95 -10.65
CA PHE A 4 -17.53 -6.50 -10.92
C PHE A 4 -17.56 -7.74 -11.80
N ASP A 5 -18.50 -7.82 -12.72
CA ASP A 5 -18.53 -8.93 -13.66
C ASP A 5 -18.89 -8.44 -15.06
N ARG A 6 -17.87 -7.97 -15.80
CA ARG A 6 -17.76 -8.21 -17.27
C ARG A 6 -16.63 -7.57 -18.09
N PHE A 7 -15.55 -7.01 -17.56
CA PHE A 7 -14.49 -6.52 -18.44
C PHE A 7 -13.08 -7.00 -18.09
N LYS A 8 -12.66 -8.00 -18.87
CA LYS A 8 -11.32 -8.58 -19.04
C LYS A 8 -10.75 -9.33 -17.83
N LYS A 9 -10.73 -10.66 -17.98
CA LYS A 9 -9.69 -11.55 -17.43
C LYS A 9 -8.32 -10.93 -17.71
N SER A 10 -7.88 -10.06 -16.81
CA SER A 10 -6.61 -9.35 -16.85
C SER A 10 -5.59 -10.26 -16.18
N LYS A 11 -4.33 -10.19 -16.62
CA LYS A 11 -3.22 -11.12 -16.33
C LYS A 11 -2.92 -11.39 -14.84
N TRP A 12 -3.65 -10.81 -13.90
CA TRP A 12 -3.42 -10.89 -12.45
C TRP A 12 -3.97 -12.16 -11.76
N GLN A 13 -4.45 -13.14 -12.53
CA GLN A 13 -4.77 -14.51 -12.06
C GLN A 13 -3.67 -15.53 -12.38
N HIS A 14 -2.41 -15.11 -12.58
CA HIS A 14 -1.29 -16.02 -12.35
C HIS A 14 -1.41 -16.52 -10.90
N GLY A 15 -1.70 -17.80 -10.70
CA GLY A 15 -1.94 -18.36 -9.36
C GLY A 15 -0.77 -18.13 -8.41
N ASP A 16 0.45 -18.01 -8.95
CA ASP A 16 1.65 -17.73 -8.17
C ASP A 16 1.84 -16.23 -7.95
N TRP A 17 1.86 -15.83 -6.68
CA TRP A 17 2.17 -14.48 -6.25
C TRP A 17 3.58 -14.02 -6.66
N LYS A 18 4.53 -14.96 -6.86
CA LYS A 18 5.88 -14.65 -7.32
C LYS A 18 5.88 -14.10 -8.74
N GLU A 19 5.10 -14.70 -9.63
CA GLU A 19 4.98 -14.22 -11.02
C GLU A 19 4.39 -12.81 -11.03
N ARG A 20 3.30 -12.57 -10.29
CA ARG A 20 2.68 -11.23 -10.17
C ARG A 20 3.65 -10.20 -9.59
N MET A 21 4.42 -10.57 -8.58
CA MET A 21 5.45 -9.70 -8.01
C MET A 21 6.53 -9.35 -9.05
N LEU A 22 6.97 -10.31 -9.87
CA LEU A 22 7.93 -10.04 -10.96
C LEU A 22 7.34 -9.13 -12.04
N GLU A 23 6.04 -9.24 -12.34
CA GLU A 23 5.36 -8.32 -13.26
C GLU A 23 5.30 -6.91 -12.69
N VAL A 24 5.00 -6.75 -11.40
CA VAL A 24 4.99 -5.44 -10.71
C VAL A 24 6.33 -4.73 -10.84
N GLN A 25 7.44 -5.46 -10.71
CA GLN A 25 8.79 -4.87 -10.84
C GLN A 25 8.99 -4.20 -12.21
N LYS A 26 8.37 -4.73 -13.27
CA LYS A 26 8.46 -4.21 -14.65
C LYS A 26 7.38 -3.18 -15.00
N LEU A 27 6.46 -2.88 -14.08
CA LEU A 27 5.28 -2.05 -14.35
C LEU A 27 5.49 -0.61 -13.90
N ASP A 28 5.33 0.35 -14.81
CA ASP A 28 5.49 1.79 -14.50
C ASP A 28 4.19 2.60 -14.58
N ASN A 29 3.05 1.94 -14.85
CA ASN A 29 1.75 2.60 -14.88
C ASN A 29 1.27 2.87 -13.43
N PRO A 30 1.13 4.15 -13.00
CA PRO A 30 0.78 4.49 -11.62
C PRO A 30 -0.61 4.00 -11.21
N GLU A 31 -1.60 4.04 -12.10
CA GLU A 31 -2.97 3.58 -11.82
C GLU A 31 -3.00 2.08 -11.54
N LYS A 32 -2.29 1.28 -12.35
CA LYS A 32 -2.19 -0.16 -12.16
C LYS A 32 -1.40 -0.51 -10.90
N LEU A 33 -0.32 0.21 -10.61
CA LEU A 33 0.42 0.02 -9.36
C LEU A 33 -0.49 0.27 -8.15
N ALA A 34 -1.30 1.34 -8.18
CA ALA A 34 -2.27 1.63 -7.13
C ALA A 34 -3.34 0.53 -7.00
N GLU A 35 -3.89 0.04 -8.11
CA GLU A 35 -4.85 -1.07 -8.12
C GLU A 35 -4.25 -2.32 -7.45
N ILE A 36 -3.03 -2.69 -7.81
CA ILE A 36 -2.33 -3.86 -7.25
C ILE A 36 -2.04 -3.67 -5.76
N ALA A 37 -1.53 -2.49 -5.39
CA ALA A 37 -1.19 -2.19 -4.01
C ALA A 37 -2.42 -2.21 -3.09
N LYS A 38 -3.61 -1.91 -3.61
CA LYS A 38 -4.87 -1.95 -2.84
C LYS A 38 -5.54 -3.33 -2.83
N ASN A 39 -5.43 -4.09 -3.92
CA ASN A 39 -6.33 -5.22 -4.15
C ASN A 39 -5.64 -6.60 -4.25
N ASP A 40 -4.31 -6.69 -4.42
CA ASP A 40 -3.68 -8.02 -4.52
C ASP A 40 -3.82 -8.81 -3.21
N THR A 41 -4.21 -10.08 -3.32
CA THR A 41 -4.44 -10.95 -2.16
C THR A 41 -3.15 -11.23 -1.38
N ASN A 42 -1.99 -11.19 -2.04
CA ASN A 42 -0.70 -11.45 -1.44
C ASN A 42 0.01 -10.15 -1.03
N LYS A 43 0.28 -10.02 0.27
CA LYS A 43 0.97 -8.85 0.84
C LYS A 43 2.32 -8.55 0.17
N LYS A 44 3.06 -9.55 -0.32
CA LYS A 44 4.37 -9.33 -0.97
C LYS A 44 4.23 -8.62 -2.31
N VAL A 45 3.16 -8.93 -3.05
CA VAL A 45 2.84 -8.22 -4.30
C VAL A 45 2.42 -6.78 -4.00
N ARG A 46 1.60 -6.57 -2.95
CA ARG A 46 1.24 -5.21 -2.51
C ARG A 46 2.45 -4.39 -2.08
N LEU A 47 3.39 -4.99 -1.33
CA LEU A 47 4.64 -4.34 -0.93
C LEU A 47 5.49 -3.93 -2.14
N ALA A 48 5.67 -4.83 -3.11
CA ALA A 48 6.40 -4.51 -4.35
C ALA A 48 5.76 -3.34 -5.12
N ALA A 49 4.42 -3.23 -5.10
CA ALA A 49 3.74 -2.11 -5.72
C ALA A 49 3.95 -0.80 -4.93
N ILE A 50 3.89 -0.83 -3.59
CA ILE A 50 4.15 0.33 -2.72
C ILE A 50 5.54 0.92 -2.97
N GLU A 51 6.56 0.08 -3.17
CA GLU A 51 7.92 0.53 -3.47
C GLU A 51 7.96 1.49 -4.69
N LYS A 52 7.05 1.31 -5.65
CA LYS A 52 6.98 2.12 -6.88
C LYS A 52 5.95 3.26 -6.84
N ILE A 53 5.09 3.33 -5.82
CA ILE A 53 4.03 4.36 -5.72
C ILE A 53 4.57 5.65 -5.08
N SER A 54 4.23 6.79 -5.70
CA SER A 54 4.45 8.14 -5.13
C SER A 54 3.16 8.90 -4.87
N ASP A 55 2.00 8.31 -5.17
CA ASP A 55 0.69 8.92 -4.94
C ASP A 55 0.38 8.96 -3.44
N LYS A 56 0.29 10.18 -2.90
CA LYS A 56 0.05 10.44 -1.48
C LYS A 56 -1.30 9.88 -1.00
N SER A 57 -2.32 9.92 -1.84
CA SER A 57 -3.67 9.44 -1.49
C SER A 57 -3.68 7.91 -1.36
N VAL A 58 -2.99 7.22 -2.27
CA VAL A 58 -2.86 5.76 -2.25
C VAL A 58 -2.05 5.31 -1.04
N LEU A 59 -0.91 5.96 -0.77
CA LEU A 59 -0.09 5.65 0.40
C LEU A 59 -0.85 5.89 1.71
N THR A 60 -1.61 6.97 1.81
CA THR A 60 -2.43 7.29 2.99
C THR A 60 -3.51 6.24 3.22
N ASP A 61 -4.21 5.84 2.15
CA ASP A 61 -5.24 4.80 2.21
C ASP A 61 -4.66 3.46 2.69
N LEU A 62 -3.53 3.04 2.12
CA LEU A 62 -2.85 1.80 2.52
C LEU A 62 -2.35 1.85 3.98
N ALA A 63 -1.77 2.98 4.39
CA ALA A 63 -1.30 3.18 5.76
C ALA A 63 -2.44 3.11 6.77
N LYS A 64 -3.64 3.59 6.42
CA LYS A 64 -4.82 3.59 7.31
C LYS A 64 -5.56 2.26 7.29
N ASN A 65 -5.72 1.64 6.13
CA ASN A 65 -6.77 0.65 5.91
C ASN A 65 -6.29 -0.74 5.51
N ASP A 66 -5.02 -0.95 5.11
CA ASP A 66 -4.58 -2.30 4.72
C ASP A 66 -4.66 -3.27 5.90
N SER A 67 -5.22 -4.46 5.69
CA SER A 67 -5.38 -5.46 6.76
C SER A 67 -4.04 -6.02 7.27
N ASN A 68 -2.97 -5.91 6.48
CA ASN A 68 -1.65 -6.40 6.82
C ASN A 68 -0.77 -5.28 7.37
N LYS A 69 -0.42 -5.39 8.66
CA LYS A 69 0.47 -4.45 9.35
C LYS A 69 1.77 -4.13 8.60
N THR A 70 2.40 -5.10 7.94
CA THR A 70 3.66 -4.87 7.20
C THR A 70 3.44 -3.95 6.00
N VAL A 71 2.31 -4.10 5.31
CA VAL A 71 1.94 -3.23 4.17
C VAL A 71 1.67 -1.81 4.66
N ARG A 72 0.93 -1.67 5.77
CA ARG A 72 0.70 -0.37 6.41
C ARG A 72 2.00 0.34 6.79
N LEU A 73 2.96 -0.38 7.36
CA LEU A 73 4.28 0.16 7.74
C LEU A 73 5.07 0.64 6.52
N ALA A 74 5.12 -0.13 5.43
CA ALA A 74 5.79 0.27 4.21
C ALA A 74 5.16 1.54 3.59
N ALA A 75 3.84 1.67 3.67
CA ALA A 75 3.17 2.90 3.23
C ALA A 75 3.54 4.11 4.10
N ILE A 76 3.62 3.94 5.43
CA ILE A 76 4.02 4.99 6.38
C ILE A 76 5.41 5.53 6.07
N GLU A 77 6.37 4.66 5.76
CA GLU A 77 7.74 5.07 5.42
C GLU A 77 7.79 6.05 4.25
N LYS A 78 6.83 5.95 3.31
CA LYS A 78 6.76 6.80 2.12
C LYS A 78 5.88 8.05 2.29
N ILE A 79 5.14 8.19 3.39
CA ILE A 79 4.28 9.36 3.62
C ILE A 79 5.14 10.54 4.07
N SER A 80 4.94 11.69 3.41
CA SER A 80 5.53 12.98 3.79
C SER A 80 4.57 13.99 4.41
N ASP A 81 3.29 13.61 4.52
CA ASP A 81 2.28 14.44 5.15
C ASP A 81 2.29 14.26 6.68
N LYS A 82 2.82 15.26 7.39
CA LYS A 82 2.88 15.28 8.85
C LYS A 82 1.49 15.19 9.50
N THR A 83 0.42 15.65 8.84
CA THR A 83 -0.94 15.57 9.39
C THR A 83 -1.43 14.13 9.44
N VAL A 84 -1.22 13.38 8.35
CA VAL A 84 -1.55 11.94 8.26
C VAL A 84 -0.72 11.14 9.26
N LEU A 85 0.58 11.40 9.35
CA LEU A 85 1.44 10.72 10.32
C LEU A 85 1.04 11.02 11.76
N THR A 86 0.67 12.26 12.07
CA THR A 86 0.23 12.64 13.43
C THR A 86 -1.08 11.94 13.81
N ASP A 87 -2.02 11.85 12.87
CA ASP A 87 -3.27 11.11 13.05
C ASP A 87 -3.00 9.63 13.35
N LEU A 88 -2.17 8.97 12.54
CA LEU A 88 -1.76 7.57 12.77
C LEU A 88 -1.04 7.39 14.11
N ALA A 89 -0.14 8.31 14.47
CA ALA A 89 0.62 8.25 15.73
C ALA A 89 -0.27 8.34 16.97
N LYS A 90 -1.35 9.13 16.90
CA LYS A 90 -2.25 9.35 18.04
C LYS A 90 -3.39 8.33 18.10
N ASN A 91 -3.97 8.00 16.95
CA ASN A 91 -5.30 7.38 16.88
C ASN A 91 -5.28 5.92 16.41
N ASP A 92 -4.18 5.42 15.83
CA ASP A 92 -4.18 4.04 15.33
C ASP A 92 -4.33 3.02 16.45
N SER A 93 -5.18 2.01 16.26
CA SER A 93 -5.37 0.95 17.26
C SER A 93 -4.12 0.10 17.46
N ASN A 94 -3.28 -0.03 16.43
CA ASN A 94 -2.07 -0.83 16.47
C ASN A 94 -0.88 -0.03 17.01
N LYS A 95 -0.35 -0.42 18.17
CA LYS A 95 0.80 0.24 18.81
C LYS A 95 2.03 0.33 17.89
N THR A 96 2.31 -0.69 17.07
CA THR A 96 3.45 -0.65 16.13
C THR A 96 3.27 0.43 15.08
N ILE A 97 2.03 0.63 14.59
CA ILE A 97 1.72 1.69 13.62
C ILE A 97 1.87 3.06 14.27
N ARG A 98 1.35 3.24 15.49
CA ARG A 98 1.53 4.49 16.24
C ARG A 98 3.01 4.85 16.39
N SER A 99 3.83 3.89 16.82
CA SER A 99 5.28 4.10 17.00
C SER A 99 6.00 4.38 15.68
N ALA A 100 5.66 3.68 14.59
CA ALA A 100 6.28 3.91 13.29
C ALA A 100 5.94 5.30 12.73
N ALA A 101 4.68 5.73 12.86
CA ALA A 101 4.27 7.07 12.44
C ALA A 101 4.96 8.16 13.27
N GLY A 102 5.09 7.98 14.59
CA GLY A 102 5.86 8.88 15.46
C GLY A 102 7.34 8.99 15.06
N LYS A 103 7.99 7.85 14.78
CA LYS A 103 9.36 7.84 14.27
C LYS A 103 9.47 8.58 12.92
N ARG A 104 8.51 8.34 12.01
CA ARG A 104 8.52 8.97 10.70
C ARG A 104 8.37 10.50 10.78
N ILE A 105 7.66 11.01 11.79
CA ILE A 105 7.56 12.45 12.08
C ILE A 105 8.92 13.02 12.49
N SER A 106 9.65 12.33 13.38
CA SER A 106 10.98 12.80 13.83
C SER A 106 12.03 12.79 12.73
N ASP A 107 11.87 11.99 11.67
CA ASP A 107 12.77 12.02 10.51
C ASP A 107 12.69 13.33 9.69
N PHE A 108 11.76 14.23 10.01
CA PHE A 108 11.59 15.55 9.37
C PHE A 108 12.07 16.73 10.22
N GLU A 109 12.74 16.47 11.33
CA GLU A 109 13.37 17.48 12.21
C GLU A 109 14.89 17.46 12.00
#